data_AF-A0A925W1N8-F1
#
_entry.id   AF-A0A925W1N8-F1
#
_cell.length_a   1.000
_cell.length_b   1.000
_cell.length_c   1.000
_cell.angle_alpha   90.00
_cell.angle_beta   90.00
_cell.angle_gamma   90.00
#
_symmetry.space_group_name_H-M   'P 1'
#
loop_
_entity.id
_entity.type
_entity.pdbx_description
1 polymer ?
#
loop_
_entity_poly.entity_id
_entity_poly.type
_entity_poly.pdbx_seq_one_letter_code
_entity_poly.pdbx_strand_id
1 'polypeptide(L)'
;MNRMNAPRLPSPFSLSFLPLMTSLVVGLVVGSTSAAHAQLAPSRIGGRLATRGDGTIVMFARGMDGSMSFSQRIGFTGTGSNVWEAWRPLGGFLNSQPVTVMAADSRMSVVVRGGDNQLYEKRELSARSKTFGEWVTIPQFDAAGAAVPPFEGDPAQVRTSNGRLAVFAVAN
;
A
#
# COMPACT_ATOMS: atom_id res chain seq x y z
N MET A 1 -60.10 -38.24 -24.42
CA MET A 1 -58.69 -37.76 -24.40
C MET A 1 -58.62 -36.40 -23.70
N ASN A 2 -58.33 -36.37 -22.39
CA ASN A 2 -58.04 -35.12 -21.66
C ASN A 2 -56.54 -34.86 -21.69
N ARG A 3 -56.10 -33.74 -22.28
CA ARG A 3 -54.70 -33.29 -22.24
C ARG A 3 -54.48 -32.51 -20.94
N MET A 4 -53.62 -33.02 -20.06
CA MET A 4 -53.19 -32.33 -18.84
C MET A 4 -52.28 -31.13 -19.20
N ASN A 5 -52.62 -29.95 -18.67
CA ASN A 5 -51.75 -28.77 -18.71
C ASN A 5 -50.56 -28.98 -17.76
N ALA A 6 -49.33 -28.79 -18.27
CA ALA A 6 -48.12 -28.82 -17.46
C ALA A 6 -47.96 -27.51 -16.62
N PRO A 7 -47.39 -27.56 -15.40
CA PRO A 7 -47.15 -26.37 -14.59
C PRO A 7 -46.02 -25.51 -15.18
N ARG A 8 -46.20 -24.18 -15.16
CA ARG A 8 -45.18 -23.20 -15.57
C ARG A 8 -44.13 -23.07 -14.45
N LEU A 9 -42.86 -23.34 -14.76
CA LEU A 9 -41.73 -23.05 -13.86
C LEU A 9 -41.51 -21.54 -13.73
N PRO A 10 -41.13 -21.01 -12.56
CA PRO A 10 -40.80 -19.59 -12.41
C PRO A 10 -39.49 -19.25 -13.12
N SER A 11 -39.43 -18.05 -13.71
CA SER A 11 -38.25 -17.49 -14.39
C SER A 11 -37.01 -17.43 -13.49
N PRO A 12 -35.80 -17.74 -14.00
CA PRO A 12 -34.58 -17.58 -13.21
C PRO A 12 -34.28 -16.09 -12.99
N PHE A 13 -34.01 -15.74 -11.73
CA PHE A 13 -33.45 -14.45 -11.33
C PHE A 13 -32.17 -14.18 -12.13
N SER A 14 -32.12 -13.06 -12.84
CA SER A 14 -30.90 -12.57 -13.48
C SER A 14 -29.99 -12.00 -12.40
N LEU A 15 -29.00 -12.78 -11.96
CA LEU A 15 -27.89 -12.28 -11.16
C LEU A 15 -26.98 -11.45 -12.09
N SER A 16 -27.07 -10.13 -11.99
CA SER A 16 -26.11 -9.23 -12.62
C SER A 16 -24.74 -9.43 -11.98
N PHE A 17 -23.88 -10.21 -12.65
CA PHE A 17 -22.46 -10.27 -12.32
C PHE A 17 -21.84 -8.91 -12.65
N LEU A 18 -21.60 -8.09 -11.64
CA LEU A 18 -20.63 -6.99 -11.74
C LEU A 18 -19.26 -7.62 -12.05
N PRO A 19 -18.59 -7.28 -13.16
CA PRO A 19 -17.25 -7.78 -13.42
C PRO A 19 -16.29 -7.22 -12.36
N LEU A 20 -15.67 -8.10 -11.58
CA LEU A 20 -14.52 -7.77 -10.73
C LEU A 20 -13.40 -7.27 -11.64
N MET A 21 -13.20 -5.95 -11.68
CA MET A 21 -12.08 -5.32 -12.38
C MET A 21 -10.78 -5.69 -11.66
N THR A 22 -10.07 -6.70 -12.17
CA THR A 22 -8.73 -7.07 -11.71
C THR A 22 -7.73 -6.01 -12.16
N SER A 23 -7.22 -5.22 -11.22
CA SER A 23 -6.11 -4.29 -11.50
C SER A 23 -4.79 -5.06 -11.55
N LEU A 24 -4.11 -5.02 -12.69
CA LEU A 24 -2.76 -5.58 -12.88
C LEU A 24 -1.73 -4.46 -12.71
N VAL A 25 -0.79 -4.63 -11.78
CA VAL A 25 0.42 -3.79 -11.72
C VAL A 25 1.59 -4.60 -12.27
N VAL A 26 2.16 -4.13 -13.37
CA VAL A 26 3.34 -4.75 -14.02
C VAL A 26 4.60 -4.05 -13.50
N GLY A 27 5.48 -4.80 -12.84
CA GLY A 27 6.85 -4.35 -12.56
C GLY A 27 7.77 -4.76 -13.70
N LEU A 28 8.16 -3.82 -14.58
CA LEU A 28 9.16 -4.09 -15.61
C LEU A 28 10.57 -4.04 -14.99
N VAL A 29 11.22 -5.19 -14.87
CA VAL A 29 12.68 -5.25 -14.68
C VAL A 29 13.30 -5.25 -16.07
N VAL A 30 13.93 -4.14 -16.46
CA VAL A 30 14.70 -4.07 -17.71
C VAL A 30 15.85 -5.08 -17.61
N GLY A 31 15.84 -6.12 -18.46
CA GLY A 31 16.95 -7.08 -18.60
C GLY A 31 16.77 -8.50 -18.02
N SER A 32 15.58 -8.93 -17.59
CA SER A 32 15.36 -10.33 -17.17
C SER A 32 14.05 -10.91 -17.71
N THR A 33 14.08 -12.14 -18.23
CA THR A 33 12.93 -12.85 -18.83
C THR A 33 12.12 -13.71 -17.84
N SER A 34 12.34 -13.59 -16.53
CA SER A 34 11.67 -14.45 -15.53
C SER A 34 10.50 -13.75 -14.84
N ALA A 35 9.29 -14.11 -15.28
CA ALA A 35 7.99 -13.66 -14.79
C ALA A 35 7.58 -14.40 -13.50
N ALA A 36 8.26 -14.15 -12.38
CA ALA A 36 7.69 -14.41 -11.06
C ALA A 36 7.03 -13.12 -10.58
N HIS A 37 5.74 -12.95 -10.89
CA HIS A 37 4.98 -11.74 -10.57
C HIS A 37 4.15 -11.94 -9.30
N ALA A 38 4.18 -10.99 -8.38
CA ALA A 38 3.25 -10.97 -7.27
C ALA A 38 1.85 -10.62 -7.79
N GLN A 39 0.92 -11.57 -7.71
CA GLN A 39 -0.49 -11.26 -7.89
C GLN A 39 -0.92 -10.37 -6.71
N LEU A 40 -1.35 -9.14 -7.01
CA LEU A 40 -1.96 -8.29 -6.01
C LEU A 40 -3.22 -9.00 -5.49
N ALA A 41 -3.46 -8.90 -4.17
CA ALA A 41 -4.80 -9.19 -3.67
C ALA A 41 -5.79 -8.33 -4.48
N PRO A 42 -6.94 -8.88 -4.93
CA PRO A 42 -7.83 -8.29 -5.95
C PRO A 42 -8.48 -6.92 -5.59
N SER A 43 -8.02 -6.24 -4.55
CA SER A 43 -8.59 -5.00 -4.00
C SER A 43 -7.54 -3.94 -3.64
N ARG A 44 -6.41 -3.82 -4.34
CA ARG A 44 -5.39 -2.78 -4.07
C ARG A 44 -5.39 -1.68 -5.14
N ILE A 45 -5.50 -0.40 -4.72
CA ILE A 45 -5.65 0.76 -5.62
C ILE A 45 -4.29 1.45 -5.91
N GLY A 46 -3.29 1.30 -5.05
CA GLY A 46 -1.98 1.93 -5.24
C GLY A 46 -0.89 1.33 -4.37
N GLY A 47 0.37 1.45 -4.80
CA GLY A 47 1.51 0.94 -4.05
C GLY A 47 2.80 1.71 -4.32
N ARG A 48 3.68 1.72 -3.31
CA ARG A 48 4.97 2.40 -3.34
C ARG A 48 6.10 1.43 -3.00
N LEU A 49 7.12 1.41 -3.85
CA LEU A 49 8.34 0.65 -3.66
C LEU A 49 9.41 1.46 -2.91
N ALA A 50 10.20 0.78 -2.10
CA ALA A 50 11.44 1.27 -1.54
C ALA A 50 12.50 0.17 -1.55
N THR A 51 13.77 0.58 -1.56
CA THR A 51 14.91 -0.34 -1.48
C THR A 51 15.59 -0.17 -0.13
N ARG A 52 15.87 -1.28 0.54
CA ARG A 52 16.69 -1.30 1.76
C ARG A 52 18.17 -1.21 1.43
N GLY A 53 19.01 -0.97 2.44
CA GLY A 53 20.47 -0.88 2.26
C GLY A 53 21.14 -2.16 1.75
N ASP A 54 20.47 -3.31 1.81
CA ASP A 54 20.93 -4.59 1.24
C ASP A 54 20.39 -4.87 -0.17
N GLY A 55 19.69 -3.92 -0.79
CA GLY A 55 19.06 -4.11 -2.11
C GLY A 55 17.70 -4.80 -2.07
N THR A 56 17.20 -5.20 -0.90
CA THR A 56 15.84 -5.76 -0.78
C THR A 56 14.81 -4.73 -1.18
N ILE A 57 13.92 -5.09 -2.09
CA ILE A 57 12.78 -4.27 -2.48
C ILE A 57 11.61 -4.56 -1.53
N VAL A 58 10.99 -3.50 -1.03
CA VAL A 58 9.80 -3.52 -0.18
C VAL A 58 8.69 -2.79 -0.91
N MET A 59 7.48 -3.35 -0.88
CA MET A 59 6.28 -2.74 -1.42
C MET A 59 5.28 -2.50 -0.29
N PHE A 60 4.79 -1.26 -0.20
CA PHE A 60 3.64 -0.89 0.63
C PHE A 60 2.44 -0.66 -0.29
N ALA A 61 1.28 -1.19 0.05
CA ALA A 61 0.08 -1.11 -0.77
C ALA A 61 -1.17 -0.83 0.06
N ARG A 62 -2.01 0.07 -0.45
CA ARG A 62 -3.31 0.43 0.13
C ARG A 62 -4.44 -0.35 -0.54
N GLY A 63 -5.32 -0.92 0.27
CA GLY A 63 -6.56 -1.56 -0.16
C GLY A 63 -7.70 -0.58 -0.42
N MET A 64 -8.72 -1.03 -1.15
CA MET A 64 -9.97 -0.29 -1.37
C MET A 64 -10.68 0.04 -0.04
N ASP A 65 -10.47 -0.79 0.98
CA ASP A 65 -10.97 -0.63 2.35
C ASP A 65 -10.15 0.39 3.18
N GLY A 66 -9.15 1.04 2.58
CA GLY A 66 -8.26 1.98 3.27
C GLY A 66 -7.19 1.30 4.13
N SER A 67 -7.13 -0.04 4.15
CA SER A 67 -6.11 -0.77 4.91
C SER A 67 -4.75 -0.74 4.21
N MET A 68 -3.67 -0.71 4.98
CA MET A 68 -2.30 -0.84 4.46
C MET A 68 -1.79 -2.27 4.64
N SER A 69 -0.97 -2.72 3.70
CA SER A 69 -0.18 -3.95 3.82
C SER A 69 1.20 -3.73 3.23
N PHE A 70 2.16 -4.58 3.60
CA PHE A 70 3.46 -4.60 2.93
C PHE A 70 3.89 -6.02 2.56
N SER A 71 4.73 -6.12 1.53
CA SER A 71 5.45 -7.32 1.15
C SER A 71 6.88 -6.93 0.76
N GLN A 72 7.79 -7.89 0.78
CA GLN A 72 9.16 -7.67 0.36
C GLN A 72 9.65 -8.85 -0.46
N ARG A 73 10.61 -8.57 -1.33
CA ARG A 73 11.22 -9.59 -2.17
C ARG A 73 12.25 -10.40 -1.39
N ILE A 74 12.39 -11.68 -1.74
CA ILE A 74 13.38 -12.61 -1.21
C ILE A 74 14.48 -12.82 -2.26
N GLY A 75 15.74 -12.93 -1.81
CA GLY A 75 16.81 -13.58 -2.56
C GLY A 75 17.42 -12.79 -3.72
N PHE A 76 17.94 -11.59 -3.46
CA PHE A 76 18.81 -10.89 -4.43
C PHE A 76 20.28 -11.34 -4.33
N THR A 77 20.54 -12.64 -4.27
CA THR A 77 21.91 -13.20 -4.25
C THR A 77 22.42 -13.55 -5.66
N GLY A 78 21.98 -12.83 -6.69
CA GLY A 78 22.46 -13.01 -8.06
C GLY A 78 21.91 -14.21 -8.84
N THR A 79 21.01 -15.01 -8.27
CA THR A 79 20.47 -16.24 -8.90
C THR A 79 19.09 -16.09 -9.54
N GLY A 80 18.64 -14.87 -9.85
CA GLY A 80 17.41 -14.65 -10.63
C GLY A 80 16.09 -14.96 -9.90
N SER A 81 16.11 -15.14 -8.58
CA SER A 81 14.88 -15.30 -7.79
C SER A 81 14.15 -13.94 -7.63
N ASN A 82 12.93 -13.88 -8.14
CA ASN A 82 12.00 -12.74 -8.08
C ASN A 82 10.80 -13.04 -7.16
N VAL A 83 11.00 -13.85 -6.12
CA VAL A 83 9.92 -14.30 -5.24
C VAL A 83 9.60 -13.24 -4.17
N TRP A 84 8.31 -13.01 -3.92
CA TRP A 84 7.82 -12.10 -2.88
C TRP A 84 7.31 -12.87 -1.66
N GLU A 85 7.49 -12.30 -0.47
CA GLU A 85 6.85 -12.80 0.74
C GLU A 85 5.32 -12.62 0.68
N ALA A 86 4.59 -13.41 1.47
CA ALA A 86 3.18 -13.17 1.72
C ALA A 86 2.96 -11.75 2.29
N TRP A 87 1.86 -11.13 1.88
CA TRP A 87 1.47 -9.80 2.36
C TRP A 87 1.20 -9.81 3.86
N ARG A 88 1.74 -8.82 4.57
CA ARG A 88 1.51 -8.62 5.99
C ARG A 88 0.67 -7.36 6.21
N PRO A 89 -0.39 -7.42 7.02
CA PRO A 89 -1.23 -6.27 7.28
C PRO A 89 -0.49 -5.24 8.13
N LEU A 90 -0.73 -3.96 7.85
CA LEU A 90 -0.33 -2.81 8.68
C LEU A 90 -1.53 -2.05 9.24
N GLY A 91 -2.76 -2.44 8.85
CA GLY A 91 -4.01 -1.84 9.31
C GLY A 91 -4.20 -0.40 8.81
N GLY A 92 -5.03 0.37 9.54
CA GLY A 92 -5.33 1.78 9.26
C GLY A 92 -6.60 1.99 8.43
N PHE A 93 -7.10 3.24 8.45
CA PHE A 93 -8.17 3.74 7.59
C PHE A 93 -7.65 4.98 6.85
N LEU A 94 -7.04 4.73 5.68
CA LEU A 94 -6.18 5.69 5.01
C LEU A 94 -6.81 6.17 3.71
N ASN A 95 -6.52 7.41 3.32
CA ASN A 95 -7.15 8.10 2.19
C ASN A 95 -6.14 8.76 1.23
N SER A 96 -4.89 8.32 1.24
CA SER A 96 -3.85 8.69 0.25
C SER A 96 -3.10 7.45 -0.22
N GLN A 97 -2.29 7.61 -1.27
CA GLN A 97 -1.24 6.63 -1.55
C GLN A 97 -0.16 6.70 -0.43
N PRO A 98 0.51 5.58 -0.11
CA PRO A 98 1.65 5.61 0.79
C PRO A 98 2.86 6.25 0.13
N VAL A 99 3.62 7.01 0.90
CA VAL A 99 5.02 7.29 0.61
C VAL A 99 5.91 6.61 1.61
N THR A 100 7.07 6.13 1.16
CA THR A 100 7.98 5.38 2.02
C THR A 100 9.43 5.70 1.71
N VAL A 101 10.24 5.72 2.76
CA VAL A 101 11.69 5.89 2.70
C VAL A 101 12.36 5.02 3.76
N MET A 102 13.62 4.67 3.53
CA MET A 102 14.47 4.08 4.57
C MET A 102 15.16 5.20 5.36
N ALA A 103 14.93 5.22 6.67
CA ALA A 103 15.57 6.14 7.60
C ALA A 103 17.09 5.85 7.74
N ALA A 104 17.83 6.79 8.33
CA ALA A 104 19.27 6.64 8.53
C ALA A 104 19.64 5.46 9.46
N ASP A 105 18.74 5.08 10.36
CA ASP A 105 18.86 3.92 11.24
C ASP A 105 18.44 2.59 10.59
N SER A 106 18.29 2.57 9.26
CA SER A 106 17.90 1.40 8.45
C SER A 106 16.49 0.86 8.72
N ARG A 107 15.62 1.64 9.36
CA ARG A 107 14.20 1.30 9.53
C ARG A 107 13.37 1.88 8.39
N MET A 108 12.39 1.10 7.90
CA MET A 108 11.41 1.62 6.95
C MET A 108 10.41 2.54 7.65
N SER A 109 10.16 3.71 7.04
CA SER A 109 9.10 4.64 7.39
C SER A 109 8.07 4.67 6.27
N VAL A 110 6.79 4.66 6.63
CA VAL A 110 5.67 4.87 5.69
C VAL A 110 4.79 5.99 6.21
N VAL A 111 4.51 6.95 5.34
CA VAL A 111 3.66 8.11 5.61
C VAL A 111 2.45 8.09 4.69
N VAL A 112 1.31 8.43 5.27
CA VAL A 112 -0.01 8.40 4.64
C VAL A 112 -0.86 9.53 5.21
N ARG A 113 -1.94 9.87 4.50
CA ARG A 113 -3.04 10.66 5.03
C ARG A 113 -4.17 9.73 5.49
N GLY A 114 -4.70 9.97 6.68
CA GLY A 114 -5.88 9.29 7.21
C GLY A 114 -7.20 9.77 6.59
N GLY A 115 -8.30 9.13 6.95
CA GLY A 115 -9.65 9.58 6.58
C GLY A 115 -10.08 10.91 7.20
N ASP A 116 -9.39 11.37 8.23
CA ASP A 116 -9.55 12.66 8.90
C ASP A 116 -8.64 13.76 8.31
N ASN A 117 -8.00 13.48 7.18
CA ASN A 117 -7.07 14.36 6.49
C ASN A 117 -5.82 14.76 7.30
N GLN A 118 -5.53 14.04 8.39
CA GLN A 118 -4.28 14.14 9.14
C GLN A 118 -3.21 13.23 8.53
N LEU A 119 -1.94 13.57 8.74
CA LEU A 119 -0.79 12.76 8.30
C LEU A 119 -0.38 11.81 9.41
N TYR A 120 -0.09 10.57 9.03
CA TYR A 120 0.34 9.51 9.94
C TYR A 120 1.62 8.87 9.44
N GLU A 121 2.50 8.52 10.38
CA GLU A 121 3.67 7.70 10.15
C GLU A 121 3.51 6.34 10.83
N LYS A 122 3.89 5.26 10.14
CA LYS A 122 4.23 3.98 10.76
C LYS A 122 5.68 3.66 10.46
N ARG A 123 6.44 3.21 11.46
CA ARG A 123 7.86 2.87 11.31
C ARG A 123 8.13 1.45 11.79
N GLU A 124 9.08 0.77 11.15
CA GLU A 124 9.63 -0.48 11.70
C GLU A 124 10.14 -0.23 13.13
N LEU A 125 9.94 -1.20 14.03
CA LEU A 125 10.40 -1.10 15.41
C LEU A 125 11.93 -1.17 15.48
N SER A 126 12.51 -2.11 14.73
CA SER A 126 13.94 -2.34 14.60
C SER A 126 14.29 -2.56 13.14
N ALA A 127 15.51 -2.24 12.73
CA ALA A 127 15.95 -2.38 11.34
C ALA A 127 15.70 -3.81 10.84
N ARG A 128 15.02 -3.94 9.71
CA ARG A 128 14.71 -5.22 9.05
C ARG A 128 13.86 -6.19 9.88
N SER A 129 13.22 -5.75 10.97
CA SER A 129 12.41 -6.64 11.81
C SER A 129 11.16 -7.15 11.11
N LYS A 130 10.69 -6.45 10.06
CA LYS A 130 9.39 -6.69 9.40
C LYS A 130 8.21 -6.47 10.36
N THR A 131 8.44 -5.82 11.49
CA THR A 131 7.45 -5.49 12.52
C THR A 131 7.41 -3.98 12.67
N PHE A 132 6.21 -3.41 12.53
CA PHE A 132 5.97 -1.98 12.56
C PHE A 132 5.28 -1.59 13.87
N GLY A 133 5.60 -0.40 14.38
CA GLY A 133 4.90 0.19 15.53
C GLY A 133 3.50 0.68 15.16
N GLU A 134 2.87 1.42 16.06
CA GLU A 134 1.54 2.00 15.81
C GLU A 134 1.56 3.12 14.75
N TRP A 135 0.38 3.42 14.19
CA TRP A 135 0.22 4.64 13.39
C TRP A 135 0.29 5.83 14.33
N VAL A 136 1.26 6.72 14.11
CA VAL A 136 1.48 7.92 14.92
C VAL A 136 1.14 9.13 14.09
N THR A 137 0.29 10.02 14.61
CA THR A 137 -0.01 11.29 13.97
C THR A 137 1.25 12.14 13.89
N ILE A 138 1.55 12.67 12.71
CA ILE A 138 2.61 13.65 12.51
C ILE A 138 2.04 15.01 12.93
N PRO A 139 2.60 15.69 13.94
CA PRO A 139 2.10 16.99 14.38
C PRO A 139 2.05 17.99 13.23
N GLN A 140 0.91 18.67 13.08
CA GLN A 140 0.64 19.63 12.01
C GLN A 140 0.51 21.02 12.63
N PHE A 141 1.64 21.58 13.09
CA PHE A 141 1.70 22.95 13.62
C PHE A 141 2.59 23.81 12.74
N ASP A 142 2.21 25.07 12.54
CA ASP A 142 3.05 26.06 11.87
C ASP A 142 4.18 26.55 12.80
N ALA A 143 5.04 27.44 12.30
CA ALA A 143 6.16 28.00 13.07
C ALA A 143 5.71 28.82 14.29
N ALA A 144 4.45 29.28 14.32
CA ALA A 144 3.84 29.99 15.44
C ALA A 144 3.10 29.06 16.41
N GLY A 145 3.04 27.75 16.12
CA GLY A 145 2.34 26.75 16.92
C GLY A 145 0.84 26.67 16.62
N ALA A 146 0.34 27.35 15.60
CA ALA A 146 -1.06 27.24 15.18
C ALA A 146 -1.28 25.92 14.42
N ALA A 147 -2.48 25.36 14.54
CA ALA A 147 -2.86 24.16 13.80
C ALA A 147 -2.85 24.45 12.30
N VAL A 148 -2.18 23.60 11.52
CA VAL A 148 -2.20 23.66 10.06
C VAL A 148 -3.52 23.04 9.57
N PRO A 149 -4.19 23.64 8.56
CA PRO A 149 -5.38 23.07 7.96
C PRO A 149 -5.16 21.62 7.48
N PRO A 150 -6.22 20.80 7.41
CA PRO A 150 -6.09 19.42 6.95
C PRO A 150 -5.51 19.34 5.53
N PHE A 151 -4.75 18.28 5.25
CA PHE A 151 -4.08 18.13 3.96
C PHE A 151 -5.01 17.49 2.92
N GLU A 152 -4.98 18.01 1.68
CA GLU A 152 -5.82 17.50 0.59
C GLU A 152 -5.07 16.63 -0.43
N GLY A 153 -3.74 16.74 -0.49
CA GLY A 153 -2.89 15.97 -1.40
C GLY A 153 -2.27 14.69 -0.82
N ASP A 154 -1.71 13.88 -1.71
CA ASP A 154 -0.80 12.80 -1.31
C ASP A 154 0.45 13.40 -0.63
N PRO A 155 0.94 12.82 0.49
CA PRO A 155 2.17 13.27 1.09
C PRO A 155 3.38 12.98 0.21
N ALA A 156 4.47 13.69 0.43
CA ALA A 156 5.80 13.41 -0.08
C ALA A 156 6.76 13.27 1.11
N GLN A 157 7.68 12.31 1.04
CA GLN A 157 8.65 12.06 2.10
C GLN A 157 10.06 11.95 1.52
N VAL A 158 11.02 12.58 2.18
CA VAL A 158 12.43 12.57 1.77
C VAL A 158 13.34 12.34 2.98
N ARG A 159 14.48 11.69 2.74
CA ARG A 159 15.58 11.64 3.71
C ARG A 159 16.62 12.68 3.31
N THR A 160 16.93 13.57 4.23
CA THR A 160 17.97 14.60 4.08
C THR A 160 19.37 14.01 4.26
N SER A 161 20.40 14.73 3.81
CA SER A 161 21.81 14.29 3.91
C SER A 161 22.28 14.06 5.35
N ASN A 162 21.72 14.80 6.32
CA ASN A 162 22.00 14.61 7.74
C ASN A 162 21.21 13.45 8.38
N GLY A 163 20.44 12.70 7.60
CA GLY A 163 19.70 11.52 8.04
C GLY A 163 18.30 11.78 8.59
N ARG A 164 17.85 13.04 8.72
CA ARG A 164 16.48 13.35 9.12
C ARG A 164 15.49 13.09 7.99
N LEU A 165 14.28 12.66 8.37
CA LEU A 165 13.15 12.57 7.45
C LEU A 165 12.38 13.88 7.44
N ALA A 166 11.98 14.33 6.27
CA ALA A 166 11.06 15.45 6.07
C ALA A 166 9.83 14.97 5.30
N VAL A 167 8.67 15.50 5.68
CA VAL A 167 7.38 15.19 5.07
C VAL A 167 6.77 16.50 4.59
N PHE A 168 6.22 16.49 3.38
CA PHE A 168 5.55 17.60 2.74
C PHE A 168 4.19 17.15 2.27
N ALA A 169 3.20 18.04 2.32
CA ALA A 169 1.89 17.82 1.73
C ALA A 169 1.27 19.19 1.45
N VAL A 170 0.29 19.21 0.54
CA VAL A 170 -0.44 20.44 0.19
C VAL A 170 -1.65 20.59 1.10
N ALA A 171 -1.69 21.70 1.84
CA ALA A 171 -2.84 22.16 2.61
C ALA A 171 -3.68 23.12 1.74
N ASN A 172 -4.98 23.19 2.02
CA ASN A 172 -5.88 24.21 1.47
C ASN A 172 -6.00 25.42 2.40
#